data_AF-A0A0Q9AQB8-F1
#
_entry.id   AF-A0A0Q9AQB8-F1
#
_cell.length_a   1.000
_cell.length_b   1.000
_cell.length_c   1.000
_cell.angle_alpha   90.00
_cell.angle_beta   90.00
_cell.angle_gamma   90.00
#
_symmetry.space_group_name_H-M   'P 1'
#
loop_
_entity.id
_entity.type
_entity.pdbx_description
1 polymer ?
#
loop_
_entity_poly.entity_id
_entity_poly.type
_entity_poly.pdbx_seq_one_letter_code
_entity_poly.pdbx_strand_id
1 'polypeptide(L)'
;MFAVASLLALVSQVSGTPYISGGDSPAGTDCSGLASWVSNAATNRPVFGDRFNTGNQEGALLARGFQYGTQPGALVIGWNGSHTAVTLPDGTPVSSGEGGGVKVGGGGAYQAQFTKHMYLPMDPAAQPAPDGMIPPPPPGFVPPAPGELPPPPADAMAPVPLDVPPPPAPLDPMAPPPPAPASFPL
;
A
#
# COMPACT_ATOMS: atom_id res chain seq x y z
N MET A 1 -14.80 -2.73 -13.85
CA MET A 1 -13.64 -2.02 -13.29
C MET A 1 -14.16 -0.99 -12.32
N PHE A 2 -13.58 -0.96 -11.13
CA PHE A 2 -13.95 -0.07 -10.03
C PHE A 2 -13.35 1.32 -10.26
N ALA A 3 -14.09 2.39 -9.99
CA ALA A 3 -13.55 3.74 -10.02
C ALA A 3 -12.35 3.90 -9.07
N VAL A 4 -11.32 4.63 -9.50
CA VAL A 4 -10.19 5.02 -8.63
C VAL A 4 -10.70 5.73 -7.35
N ALA A 5 -11.75 6.55 -7.49
CA ALA A 5 -12.41 7.23 -6.37
C ALA A 5 -13.03 6.28 -5.35
N SER A 6 -13.60 5.15 -5.80
CA SER A 6 -14.19 4.16 -4.90
C SER A 6 -13.12 3.38 -4.12
N LEU A 7 -11.93 3.20 -4.72
CA LEU A 7 -10.80 2.58 -4.05
C LEU A 7 -10.19 3.51 -2.99
N LEU A 8 -10.08 4.81 -3.31
CA LEU A 8 -9.67 5.83 -2.35
C LEU A 8 -10.66 5.93 -1.18
N ALA A 9 -11.96 5.96 -1.46
CA ALA A 9 -12.99 5.97 -0.42
C ALA A 9 -12.90 4.75 0.51
N LEU A 10 -12.71 3.55 -0.05
CA LEU A 10 -12.49 2.35 0.75
C LEU A 10 -11.26 2.48 1.65
N VAL A 11 -10.12 2.93 1.11
CA VAL A 11 -8.89 3.07 1.87
C VAL A 11 -9.03 4.11 2.99
N SER A 12 -9.67 5.25 2.70
CA SER A 12 -9.98 6.25 3.73
C SER A 12 -10.90 5.70 4.81
N GLN A 13 -11.84 4.82 4.45
CA GLN A 13 -12.77 4.19 5.37
C GLN A 13 -12.11 3.18 6.31
N VAL A 14 -11.16 2.40 5.79
CA VAL A 14 -10.46 1.36 6.57
C VAL A 14 -9.19 1.86 7.25
N SER A 15 -8.80 3.11 7.02
CA SER A 15 -7.66 3.71 7.71
C SER A 15 -7.90 3.75 9.21
N GLY A 16 -6.94 3.27 10.00
CA GLY A 16 -7.06 3.10 11.45
C GLY A 16 -7.60 1.74 11.88
N THR A 17 -8.02 0.85 10.97
CA THR A 17 -8.39 -0.53 11.31
C THR A 17 -7.21 -1.24 11.98
N PRO A 18 -7.37 -1.87 13.16
CA PRO A 18 -6.27 -2.51 13.89
C PRO A 18 -5.58 -3.63 13.11
N TYR A 19 -4.31 -3.89 13.42
CA TYR A 19 -3.60 -5.04 12.87
C TYR A 19 -4.02 -6.31 13.60
N ILE A 20 -4.59 -7.26 12.87
CA ILE A 20 -4.91 -8.60 13.38
C ILE A 20 -4.39 -9.61 12.37
N SER A 21 -3.48 -10.49 12.81
CA SER A 21 -2.96 -11.58 11.98
C SER A 21 -4.11 -12.47 11.50
N GLY A 22 -4.22 -12.67 10.18
CA GLY A 22 -5.31 -13.40 9.54
C GLY A 22 -6.65 -12.69 9.54
N GLY A 23 -6.72 -11.42 9.97
CA GLY A 23 -7.93 -10.62 9.99
C GLY A 23 -8.44 -10.29 8.58
N ASP A 24 -9.76 -10.35 8.41
CA ASP A 24 -10.47 -10.09 7.16
C ASP A 24 -11.82 -9.40 7.44
N SER A 25 -11.81 -8.42 8.34
CA SER A 25 -13.01 -7.67 8.70
C SER A 25 -12.70 -6.23 9.10
N PRO A 26 -13.71 -5.34 9.18
CA PRO A 26 -13.51 -3.99 9.72
C PRO A 26 -12.93 -3.93 11.14
N ALA A 27 -13.03 -5.01 11.92
CA ALA A 27 -12.47 -5.10 13.27
C ALA A 27 -10.94 -5.29 13.28
N GLY A 28 -10.35 -5.70 12.15
CA GLY A 28 -8.90 -5.84 12.02
C GLY A 28 -8.46 -6.62 10.79
N THR A 29 -7.27 -6.28 10.29
CA THR A 29 -6.64 -6.94 9.13
C THR A 29 -5.12 -6.96 9.23
N ASP A 30 -4.50 -7.96 8.64
CA ASP A 30 -3.05 -7.96 8.40
C ASP A 30 -2.70 -7.30 7.07
N CYS A 31 -1.40 -7.29 6.73
CA CYS A 31 -0.87 -6.73 5.49
C CYS A 31 -1.52 -7.36 4.25
N SER A 32 -1.66 -8.69 4.24
CA SER A 32 -2.24 -9.43 3.12
C SER A 32 -3.75 -9.33 3.02
N GLY A 33 -4.46 -9.19 4.15
CA GLY A 33 -5.89 -8.92 4.17
C GLY A 33 -6.21 -7.55 3.56
N LEU A 34 -5.43 -6.52 3.89
CA LEU A 34 -5.57 -5.20 3.26
C LEU A 34 -5.32 -5.27 1.74
N ALA A 35 -4.25 -5.94 1.32
CA ALA A 35 -3.98 -6.14 -0.10
C ALA A 35 -5.12 -6.90 -0.80
N SER A 36 -5.74 -7.86 -0.11
CA SER A 36 -6.92 -8.60 -0.61
C SER A 36 -8.11 -7.69 -0.81
N TRP A 37 -8.44 -6.85 0.18
CA TRP A 37 -9.56 -5.91 0.11
C TRP A 37 -9.45 -4.98 -1.08
N VAL A 38 -8.27 -4.37 -1.24
CA VAL A 38 -7.99 -3.46 -2.35
C VAL A 38 -8.07 -4.18 -3.69
N SER A 39 -7.50 -5.39 -3.80
CA SER A 39 -7.53 -6.19 -5.04
C SER A 39 -8.94 -6.66 -5.39
N ASN A 40 -9.74 -7.02 -4.38
CA ASN A 40 -11.13 -7.43 -4.57
C ASN A 40 -11.98 -6.25 -5.03
N ALA A 41 -11.89 -5.11 -4.34
CA ALA A 41 -12.58 -3.88 -4.73
C ALA A 41 -12.24 -3.51 -6.18
N ALA A 42 -10.95 -3.41 -6.52
CA ALA A 42 -10.50 -3.03 -7.86
C ALA A 42 -11.04 -3.96 -8.98
N THR A 43 -11.39 -5.20 -8.63
CA THR A 43 -11.84 -6.23 -9.57
C THR A 43 -13.31 -6.61 -9.43
N ASN A 44 -14.12 -5.73 -8.81
CA ASN A 44 -15.56 -5.92 -8.62
C ASN A 44 -15.93 -7.20 -7.85
N ARG A 45 -15.11 -7.58 -6.86
CA ARG A 45 -15.36 -8.69 -5.94
C ARG A 45 -15.77 -8.16 -4.56
N PRO A 46 -16.49 -8.96 -3.75
CA PRO A 46 -16.72 -8.62 -2.34
C PRO A 46 -15.40 -8.31 -1.62
N VAL A 47 -15.35 -7.19 -0.91
CA VAL A 47 -14.14 -6.73 -0.22
C VAL A 47 -13.65 -7.78 0.80
N PHE A 48 -14.58 -8.33 1.59
CA PHE A 48 -14.32 -9.35 2.61
C PHE A 48 -14.69 -10.76 2.12
N GLY A 49 -14.10 -11.78 2.74
CA GLY A 49 -14.48 -13.18 2.54
C GLY A 49 -13.77 -13.88 1.37
N ASP A 50 -13.07 -13.13 0.51
CA ASP A 50 -12.21 -13.65 -0.57
C ASP A 50 -10.77 -13.16 -0.37
N ARG A 51 -10.18 -13.48 0.80
CA ARG A 51 -8.81 -13.10 1.14
C ARG A 51 -7.74 -14.03 0.58
N PHE A 52 -6.54 -13.49 0.42
CA PHE A 52 -5.31 -14.22 0.18
C PHE A 52 -4.25 -13.87 1.26
N ASN A 53 -3.12 -14.56 1.22
CA ASN A 53 -1.94 -14.33 2.04
C ASN A 53 -0.69 -14.23 1.17
N THR A 54 0.45 -13.77 1.70
CA THR A 54 1.70 -13.61 0.92
C THR A 54 2.17 -14.89 0.22
N GLY A 55 1.84 -16.07 0.75
CA GLY A 55 2.19 -17.37 0.18
C GLY A 55 1.41 -17.74 -1.08
N ASN A 56 0.16 -17.28 -1.24
CA ASN A 56 -0.67 -17.54 -2.42
C ASN A 56 -1.05 -16.27 -3.21
N GLN A 57 -0.56 -15.10 -2.78
CA GLN A 57 -0.85 -13.78 -3.34
C GLN A 57 -0.61 -13.70 -4.84
N GLU A 58 0.46 -14.28 -5.35
CA GLU A 58 0.79 -14.25 -6.78
C GLU A 58 -0.34 -14.85 -7.64
N GLY A 59 -0.77 -16.07 -7.34
CA GLY A 59 -1.87 -16.73 -8.06
C GLY A 59 -3.20 -16.01 -7.87
N ALA A 60 -3.45 -15.49 -6.67
CA ALA A 60 -4.65 -14.73 -6.35
C ALA A 60 -4.75 -13.42 -7.15
N LEU A 61 -3.63 -12.71 -7.35
CA LEU A 61 -3.56 -11.48 -8.14
C LEU A 61 -3.70 -11.78 -9.63
N LEU A 62 -3.08 -12.84 -10.15
CA LEU A 62 -3.26 -13.28 -11.54
C LEU A 62 -4.73 -13.62 -11.85
N ALA A 63 -5.42 -14.33 -10.95
CA ALA A 63 -6.85 -14.64 -11.10
C ALA A 63 -7.76 -13.38 -11.04
N ARG A 64 -7.20 -12.27 -10.54
CA ARG A 64 -7.80 -10.95 -10.47
C ARG A 64 -7.41 -10.06 -11.66
N GLY A 65 -6.60 -10.57 -12.60
CA GLY A 65 -6.21 -9.85 -13.82
C GLY A 65 -5.01 -8.92 -13.64
N PHE A 66 -4.28 -9.03 -12.53
CA PHE A 66 -3.03 -8.32 -12.36
C PHE A 66 -1.95 -8.88 -13.30
N GLN A 67 -1.02 -8.01 -13.68
CA GLN A 67 0.13 -8.30 -14.52
C GLN A 67 1.42 -8.14 -13.71
N TYR A 68 2.48 -8.85 -14.09
CA TYR A 68 3.79 -8.75 -13.44
C TYR A 68 4.44 -7.39 -13.69
N GLY A 69 5.08 -6.84 -12.65
CA GLY A 69 5.82 -5.57 -12.70
C GLY A 69 5.07 -4.42 -12.05
N THR A 70 5.35 -3.21 -12.52
CA THR A 70 4.75 -1.96 -12.05
C THR A 70 4.38 -1.09 -13.24
N GLN A 71 3.38 -0.23 -13.08
CA GLN A 71 2.97 0.72 -14.13
C GLN A 71 2.49 2.02 -13.47
N PRO A 72 2.91 3.20 -13.97
CA PRO A 72 2.34 4.48 -13.54
C PRO A 72 0.83 4.54 -13.78
N GLY A 73 0.08 5.12 -12.85
CA GLY A 73 -1.38 5.22 -12.95
C GLY A 73 -2.13 3.90 -12.74
N ALA A 74 -1.43 2.81 -12.38
CA ALA A 74 -2.04 1.53 -12.06
C ALA A 74 -2.12 1.31 -10.54
N LEU A 75 -3.00 0.41 -10.12
CA LEU A 75 -2.93 -0.14 -8.78
C LEU A 75 -1.73 -1.08 -8.71
N VAL A 76 -0.77 -0.82 -7.83
CA VAL A 76 0.45 -1.62 -7.69
C VAL A 76 0.51 -2.28 -6.33
N ILE A 77 0.91 -3.55 -6.30
CA ILE A 77 1.09 -4.32 -5.08
C ILE A 77 2.50 -4.91 -5.06
N GLY A 78 3.24 -4.59 -4.00
CA GLY A 78 4.58 -5.10 -3.72
C GLY A 78 4.51 -6.09 -2.56
N TRP A 79 5.25 -7.19 -2.65
CA TRP A 79 5.34 -8.15 -1.56
C TRP A 79 6.65 -8.93 -1.55
N ASN A 80 6.91 -9.57 -0.40
CA ASN A 80 7.94 -10.58 -0.21
C ASN A 80 7.34 -11.77 0.57
N GLY A 81 8.17 -12.63 1.16
CA GLY A 81 7.69 -13.80 1.90
C GLY A 81 6.87 -13.48 3.15
N SER A 82 7.01 -12.29 3.73
CA SER A 82 6.46 -11.94 5.04
C SER A 82 5.57 -10.70 5.06
N HIS A 83 5.65 -9.84 4.04
CA HIS A 83 4.97 -8.54 4.05
C HIS A 83 4.48 -8.13 2.67
N THR A 84 3.43 -7.32 2.63
CA THR A 84 2.90 -6.71 1.42
C THR A 84 2.33 -5.33 1.68
N ALA A 85 2.43 -4.46 0.69
CA ALA A 85 1.84 -3.12 0.71
C ALA A 85 1.33 -2.74 -0.68
N VAL A 86 0.48 -1.72 -0.72
CA VAL A 86 -0.25 -1.28 -1.90
C VAL A 86 0.13 0.16 -2.23
N THR A 87 0.17 0.49 -3.51
CA THR A 87 0.17 1.87 -4.00
C THR A 87 -1.01 2.04 -4.95
N LEU A 88 -1.88 3.00 -4.63
CA LEU A 88 -3.07 3.30 -5.43
C LEU A 88 -2.70 3.98 -6.77
N PRO A 89 -3.62 4.02 -7.75
CA PRO A 89 -3.38 4.63 -9.06
C PRO A 89 -2.91 6.09 -9.03
N ASP A 90 -3.30 6.85 -8.01
CA ASP A 90 -2.88 8.23 -7.79
C ASP A 90 -1.49 8.36 -7.11
N GLY A 91 -0.84 7.22 -6.85
CA GLY A 91 0.45 7.15 -6.16
C GLY A 91 0.32 7.06 -4.64
N THR A 92 -0.89 7.08 -4.07
CA THR A 92 -1.09 7.04 -2.62
C THR A 92 -0.65 5.69 -2.05
N PRO A 93 0.34 5.64 -1.13
CA PRO A 93 0.78 4.40 -0.50
C PRO A 93 -0.16 4.01 0.64
N VAL A 94 -0.44 2.71 0.74
CA VAL A 94 -1.31 2.13 1.78
C VAL A 94 -0.68 0.86 2.29
N SER A 95 -0.57 0.72 3.62
CA SER A 95 -0.01 -0.48 4.25
C SER A 95 -0.76 -0.83 5.52
N SER A 96 -0.69 -2.11 5.90
CA SER A 96 -1.08 -2.57 7.23
C SER A 96 0.10 -3.23 7.91
N GLY A 97 0.37 -2.88 9.18
CA GLY A 97 1.44 -3.48 9.99
C GLY A 97 2.74 -2.66 10.08
N GLU A 98 2.89 -1.57 9.34
CA GLU A 98 4.06 -0.68 9.37
C GLU A 98 3.89 0.46 10.40
N GLY A 99 3.70 0.11 11.67
CA GLY A 99 3.32 1.06 12.72
C GLY A 99 1.97 0.77 13.37
N GLY A 100 1.42 -0.43 13.12
CA GLY A 100 0.11 -0.87 13.60
C GLY A 100 -1.00 -0.50 12.62
N GLY A 101 -1.98 -1.41 12.48
CA GLY A 101 -3.18 -1.24 11.67
C GLY A 101 -2.97 -0.81 10.21
N VAL A 102 -4.09 -0.55 9.54
CA VAL A 102 -4.15 0.03 8.20
C VAL A 102 -3.87 1.52 8.28
N LYS A 103 -3.00 2.02 7.39
CA LYS A 103 -2.73 3.46 7.25
C LYS A 103 -2.47 3.86 5.81
N VAL A 104 -2.76 5.12 5.52
CA VAL A 104 -2.26 5.84 4.36
C VAL A 104 -0.88 6.43 4.69
N GLY A 105 0.07 6.36 3.76
CA GLY A 105 1.44 6.84 3.95
C GLY A 105 2.48 5.72 4.09
N GLY A 106 3.77 6.09 4.06
CA GLY A 106 4.89 5.14 4.02
C GLY A 106 5.38 4.88 2.60
N GLY A 107 6.10 3.78 2.38
CA GLY A 107 6.72 3.48 1.08
C GLY A 107 5.82 2.76 0.07
N GLY A 108 4.62 2.32 0.48
CA GLY A 108 3.67 1.61 -0.38
C GLY A 108 4.28 0.37 -1.03
N ALA A 109 3.84 0.03 -2.23
CA ALA A 109 4.34 -1.09 -3.01
C ALA A 109 5.80 -0.96 -3.47
N TYR A 110 6.44 0.22 -3.34
CA TYR A 110 7.78 0.50 -3.90
C TYR A 110 8.91 0.41 -2.88
N GLN A 111 8.65 -0.18 -1.72
CA GLN A 111 9.69 -0.37 -0.71
C GLN A 111 10.75 -1.35 -1.19
N ALA A 112 12.02 -1.05 -0.93
CA ALA A 112 13.17 -1.85 -1.37
C ALA A 112 13.16 -3.32 -0.86
N GLN A 113 12.38 -3.61 0.19
CA GLN A 113 12.23 -4.95 0.75
C GLN A 113 11.36 -5.89 -0.11
N PHE A 114 10.57 -5.36 -1.05
CA PHE A 114 9.70 -6.17 -1.89
C PHE A 114 10.44 -6.70 -3.10
N THR A 115 10.41 -8.03 -3.24
CA THR A 115 11.07 -8.74 -4.33
C THR A 115 10.11 -9.09 -5.47
N LYS A 116 8.81 -8.96 -5.23
CA LYS A 116 7.75 -9.23 -6.19
C LYS A 116 6.81 -8.05 -6.31
N HIS A 117 6.39 -7.76 -7.54
CA HIS A 117 5.47 -6.68 -7.87
C HIS A 117 4.50 -7.13 -8.94
N MET A 118 3.24 -6.72 -8.77
CA MET A 118 2.21 -6.85 -9.77
C MET A 118 1.35 -5.60 -9.80
N TYR A 119 0.78 -5.30 -10.95
CA TYR A 119 -0.07 -4.15 -11.15
C TYR A 119 -1.37 -4.51 -11.86
N LEU A 120 -2.41 -3.71 -11.62
CA LEU A 120 -3.67 -3.76 -12.33
C LEU A 120 -3.90 -2.39 -13.00
N PRO A 121 -3.94 -2.31 -14.34
CA PRO A 121 -4.34 -1.09 -15.04
C PRO A 121 -5.73 -0.65 -14.56
N MET A 122 -5.84 0.62 -14.17
CA MET A 122 -7.10 1.21 -13.74
C MET A 122 -7.51 2.29 -14.74
N ASP A 123 -8.78 2.29 -15.13
CA ASP A 123 -9.34 3.37 -15.92
C ASP A 123 -9.85 4.47 -14.96
N PRO A 124 -9.33 5.71 -15.03
CA PRO A 124 -9.83 6.80 -14.20
C PRO A 124 -11.30 7.15 -14.47
N ALA A 125 -11.85 6.77 -15.63
CA ALA A 125 -13.26 6.92 -15.99
C ALA A 125 -14.12 5.70 -15.61
N ALA A 126 -13.56 4.70 -14.93
CA ALA A 126 -14.30 3.54 -14.47
C ALA A 126 -15.46 3.93 -13.55
N GLN A 127 -16.59 3.25 -13.72
CA GLN A 127 -17.82 3.55 -12.99
C GLN A 127 -17.69 3.19 -11.49
N PRO A 128 -18.36 3.93 -10.58
CA PRO A 128 -18.33 3.61 -9.15
C PRO A 128 -18.78 2.17 -8.86
N ALA A 129 -18.31 1.64 -7.74
CA ALA A 129 -18.77 0.36 -7.20
C ALA A 129 -20.30 0.24 -7.21
N PRO A 130 -20.88 -0.91 -7.60
CA PRO A 130 -22.28 -1.19 -7.33
C PRO A 130 -22.59 -1.16 -5.82
N ASP A 131 -23.78 -0.66 -5.46
CA ASP A 131 -24.22 -0.58 -4.07
C ASP A 131 -24.10 -1.93 -3.34
N GLY A 132 -23.54 -1.92 -2.12
CA GLY A 132 -23.35 -3.12 -1.29
C GLY A 132 -22.04 -3.89 -1.51
N MET A 133 -21.20 -3.52 -2.48
CA MET A 133 -19.84 -4.10 -2.60
C MET A 133 -18.84 -3.50 -1.61
N ILE A 134 -19.05 -2.25 -1.22
CA ILE A 134 -18.27 -1.57 -0.18
C ILE A 134 -19.09 -1.62 1.11
N PRO A 135 -18.51 -2.02 2.26
CA PRO A 135 -19.20 -1.88 3.54
C PRO A 135 -19.63 -0.42 3.77
N PRO A 136 -20.78 -0.17 4.42
CA PRO A 136 -21.23 1.19 4.66
C PRO A 136 -20.18 1.98 5.43
N PRO A 137 -19.97 3.27 5.08
CA PRO A 137 -19.02 4.14 5.76
C PRO A 137 -19.29 4.17 7.29
N PRO A 138 -18.26 4.31 8.14
CA PRO A 138 -18.48 4.54 9.56
C PRO A 138 -19.32 5.81 9.75
N PRO A 139 -20.16 5.88 10.80
CA PRO A 139 -21.00 7.04 11.05
C PRO A 139 -20.18 8.34 11.07
N GLY A 140 -20.52 9.31 10.21
CA GLY A 140 -19.82 10.58 10.10
C GLY A 140 -18.78 10.68 8.97
N PHE A 141 -18.53 9.60 8.21
CA PHE A 141 -17.70 9.66 7.01
C PHE A 141 -18.54 10.10 5.80
N VAL A 142 -18.24 11.30 5.29
CA VAL A 142 -18.72 11.80 4.01
C VAL A 142 -17.72 11.41 2.92
N PRO A 143 -18.05 10.53 1.98
CA PRO A 143 -17.18 10.30 0.83
C PRO A 143 -17.02 11.62 0.06
N PRO A 144 -15.82 11.93 -0.48
CA PRO A 144 -15.67 13.07 -1.37
C PRO A 144 -16.63 12.91 -2.56
N ALA A 145 -17.38 13.96 -2.86
CA ALA A 145 -18.34 13.94 -3.96
C ALA A 145 -17.61 13.64 -5.29
N PRO A 146 -18.19 12.85 -6.20
CA PRO A 146 -17.63 12.64 -7.53
C PRO A 146 -17.57 13.99 -8.27
N GLY A 147 -16.40 14.63 -8.28
CA GLY A 147 -16.20 15.95 -8.90
C GLY A 147 -15.37 16.94 -8.07
N GLU A 148 -15.18 16.70 -6.78
CA GLU A 148 -14.32 17.53 -5.91
C GLU A 148 -13.04 16.79 -5.56
N LEU A 149 -12.29 16.38 -6.59
CA LEU A 149 -10.85 16.22 -6.39
C LEU A 149 -10.27 17.63 -6.27
N PRO A 150 -9.62 18.01 -5.15
CA PRO A 150 -8.82 19.22 -5.16
C PRO A 150 -7.81 19.11 -6.31
N PRO A 151 -7.54 20.21 -7.04
CA PRO A 151 -6.50 20.18 -8.05
C PRO A 151 -5.21 19.64 -7.40
N PRO A 152 -4.42 18.84 -8.14
CA PRO A 152 -3.14 18.37 -7.60
C PRO A 152 -2.37 19.58 -7.06
N PRO A 153 -1.73 19.48 -5.88
CA PRO A 153 -0.90 20.57 -5.39
C PRO A 153 0.09 20.95 -6.50
N ALA A 154 0.06 22.22 -6.90
CA ALA A 154 0.85 22.75 -8.03
C ALA A 154 2.37 22.60 -7.82
N ASP A 155 2.81 22.18 -6.63
CA ASP A 155 4.21 21.94 -6.28
C ASP A 155 4.75 20.56 -6.68
N ALA A 156 3.94 19.66 -7.25
CA ALA A 156 4.43 18.37 -7.74
C ALA A 156 5.24 18.44 -9.06
N MET A 157 5.45 19.64 -9.61
CA MET A 157 6.26 19.87 -10.83
C MET A 157 7.52 20.71 -10.61
N ALA A 158 7.96 20.93 -9.36
CA ALA A 158 9.30 21.49 -9.17
C ALA A 158 10.36 20.43 -9.54
N PRO A 159 11.28 20.69 -10.50
CA PRO A 159 12.42 19.82 -10.69
C PRO A 159 13.21 19.78 -9.39
N VAL A 160 13.41 18.58 -8.84
CA VAL A 160 14.29 18.38 -7.68
C VAL A 160 15.67 18.99 -8.01
N PRO A 161 16.19 19.95 -7.23
CA PRO A 161 17.56 20.41 -7.43
C PRO A 161 18.51 19.24 -7.13
N LEU A 162 19.36 18.94 -8.11
CA LEU A 162 20.49 18.02 -8.05
C LEU A 162 21.53 18.53 -7.06
N ASP A 163 21.28 18.42 -5.75
CA ASP A 163 22.32 18.66 -4.73
C ASP A 163 22.14 17.73 -3.52
N VAL A 164 22.02 16.43 -3.82
CA VAL A 164 22.18 15.40 -2.79
C VAL A 164 23.68 15.11 -2.69
N PRO A 165 24.34 15.37 -1.55
CA PRO A 165 25.75 15.02 -1.38
C PRO A 165 25.92 13.50 -1.51
N PRO A 166 27.02 13.03 -2.12
CA PRO A 166 27.22 11.61 -2.34
C PRO A 166 27.22 10.84 -1.01
N PRO A 167 26.68 9.61 -0.98
CA PRO A 167 26.67 8.78 0.22
C PRO A 167 28.10 8.51 0.71
N PRO A 168 28.31 8.37 2.02
CA PRO A 168 29.63 8.07 2.58
C PRO A 168 30.14 6.72 2.04
N ALA A 169 31.44 6.65 1.77
CA ALA A 169 32.08 5.47 1.24
C ALA A 169 31.84 4.23 2.14
N PRO A 170 31.69 3.03 1.57
CA PRO A 170 31.52 1.81 2.35
C PRO A 170 32.67 1.61 3.34
N LEU A 171 32.34 1.24 4.57
CA LEU A 171 33.33 0.90 5.58
C LEU A 171 34.14 -0.32 5.11
N ASP A 172 35.46 -0.14 5.02
CA ASP A 172 36.39 -1.21 4.64
C ASP A 172 36.24 -2.41 5.60
N PRO A 173 35.90 -3.62 5.11
CA PRO A 173 35.73 -4.81 5.95
C PRO A 173 37.04 -5.34 6.57
N MET A 174 38.16 -4.66 6.32
CA MET A 174 39.50 -4.97 6.85
C MET A 174 39.95 -4.01 7.97
N ALA A 175 39.12 -3.04 8.37
CA ALA A 175 39.46 -2.14 9.47
C ALA A 175 39.48 -2.91 10.82
N PRO A 176 40.53 -2.77 11.66
CA PRO A 176 40.58 -3.42 12.95
C PRO A 176 39.45 -2.91 13.86
N PRO A 177 38.86 -3.77 14.72
CA PRO A 177 37.77 -3.38 15.60
C PRO A 177 38.22 -2.27 16.57
N PRO A 178 37.31 -1.35 16.93
CA PRO A 178 37.63 -0.28 17.86
C PRO A 178 38.04 -0.85 19.24
N PRO A 179 38.95 -0.17 19.97
CA PRO A 179 39.41 -0.65 21.27
C PRO A 179 38.25 -0.68 22.28
N ALA A 180 38.22 -1.72 23.11
CA ALA A 180 37.23 -1.87 24.17
C ALA A 180 37.30 -0.71 25.17
N PRO A 181 36.15 -0.25 25.70
CA PRO A 181 36.12 0.84 26.67
C PRO A 181 36.83 0.43 27.97
N ALA A 182 37.68 1.31 28.47
CA ALA A 182 38.41 1.12 29.72
C ALA A 182 37.43 1.03 30.90
N SER A 183 37.48 -0.09 31.63
CA SER A 183 36.80 -0.25 32.92
C SER A 183 37.49 0.64 33.97
N PHE A 184 36.78 1.64 34.47
CA PHE A 184 37.18 2.37 35.67
C PHE A 184 36.92 1.49 36.92
N PRO A 185 37.88 1.40 37.87
CA PRO A 185 37.61 0.76 39.14
C PRO A 185 36.80 1.68 40.06
N LEU A 186 36.06 1.04 40.96
CA LEU A 186 35.17 1.61 41.99
C LEU A 186 35.83 2.64 42.90
#